data_AF-A0A523U8L8-F1
#
_entry.id   AF-A0A523U8L8-F1
#
_cell.length_a   1.000
_cell.length_b   1.000
_cell.length_c   1.000
_cell.angle_alpha   90.00
_cell.angle_beta   90.00
_cell.angle_gamma   90.00
#
_symmetry.space_group_name_H-M   'P 1'
#
loop_
_entity.id
_entity.type
_entity.pdbx_description
1 polymer ?
#
loop_
_entity_poly.entity_id
_entity_poly.type
_entity_poly.pdbx_seq_one_letter_code
_entity_poly.pdbx_strand_id
1 'polypeptide(L)'
;MSIDNRDKPDSSLRLAAVTTLLILLVFGLAIVGYFLYKHRGKLIVTSKVEGDFLATFTDGKIPPEIGIITSGGTKYSVADGKLFFDQSGSRHCAHMWYYKTPLDLSRNFVARVRVKTANYVVSARQASQSLTLYATKKGQFSLYSGGGAPLEWLAGMQLGGGEGGWHGGKTMLDAGCSGSVPGASWDFSKDSWTSWNRPRLEKDLIRPYKAETFITLEVHSTPKSFFMRWLDENGKQMYKTKKKSWSDFPRIKDGYDLHLTGGEMYLNYCGNDEWVDLIQIEYER
;
A
#
# COMPACT_ATOMS: atom_id res chain seq x y z
N MET A 1 -17.73 33.11 -85.28
CA MET A 1 -17.79 33.92 -84.04
C MET A 1 -18.65 33.13 -83.05
N SER A 2 -18.01 32.52 -82.04
CA SER A 2 -18.67 31.97 -80.85
C SER A 2 -17.57 31.72 -79.82
N ILE A 3 -17.82 32.23 -78.62
CA ILE A 3 -16.90 32.38 -77.49
C ILE A 3 -16.94 31.09 -76.68
N ASP A 4 -15.82 30.40 -76.51
CA ASP A 4 -15.67 29.37 -75.46
C ASP A 4 -14.81 29.98 -74.34
N ASN A 5 -15.43 30.84 -73.54
CA ASN A 5 -14.91 31.31 -72.26
C ASN A 5 -15.06 30.16 -71.27
N ARG A 6 -14.03 29.31 -71.16
CA ARG A 6 -13.91 28.43 -69.99
C ARG A 6 -13.17 29.18 -68.91
N ASP A 7 -13.96 29.68 -67.96
CA ASP A 7 -13.51 30.24 -66.70
C ASP A 7 -12.38 29.39 -66.11
N LYS A 8 -11.16 29.92 -66.14
CA LYS A 8 -10.06 29.36 -65.36
C LYS A 8 -10.42 29.59 -63.89
N PRO A 9 -10.46 28.56 -63.04
CA PRO A 9 -10.78 28.75 -61.64
C PRO A 9 -9.81 29.75 -61.01
N ASP A 10 -10.41 30.82 -60.49
CA ASP A 10 -9.77 32.02 -59.99
C ASP A 10 -8.61 31.67 -59.03
N SER A 11 -7.40 32.11 -59.35
CA SER A 11 -6.19 31.79 -58.57
C SER A 11 -6.31 32.28 -57.12
N SER A 12 -7.11 33.33 -56.91
CA SER A 12 -7.49 33.87 -55.61
C SER A 12 -8.30 32.87 -54.78
N LEU A 13 -9.23 32.13 -55.40
CA LEU A 13 -10.07 31.12 -54.76
C LEU A 13 -9.25 29.89 -54.33
N ARG A 14 -8.28 29.49 -55.15
CA ARG A 14 -7.34 28.40 -54.82
C ARG A 14 -6.42 28.77 -53.66
N LEU A 15 -5.90 30.00 -53.66
CA LEU A 15 -5.06 30.49 -52.57
C LEU A 15 -5.87 30.61 -51.27
N ALA A 16 -7.09 31.15 -51.34
CA ALA A 16 -7.99 31.21 -50.19
C ALA A 16 -8.28 29.82 -49.63
N ALA A 17 -8.61 28.84 -50.48
CA ALA A 17 -8.87 27.46 -50.07
C ALA A 17 -7.65 26.82 -49.38
N VAL A 18 -6.45 26.97 -49.94
CA VAL A 18 -5.21 26.43 -49.34
C VAL A 18 -4.92 27.08 -47.99
N THR A 19 -5.08 28.41 -47.90
CA THR A 19 -4.79 29.17 -46.68
C THR A 19 -5.78 28.82 -45.56
N THR A 20 -7.07 28.70 -45.88
CA THR A 20 -8.09 28.25 -44.93
C THR A 20 -7.81 26.82 -44.45
N LEU A 21 -7.39 25.92 -45.34
CA LEU A 21 -7.04 24.55 -44.95
C LEU A 21 -5.86 24.53 -43.97
N LEU A 22 -4.84 25.35 -44.23
CA LEU A 22 -3.67 25.49 -43.37
C LEU A 22 -4.01 26.04 -41.99
N ILE A 23 -4.86 27.08 -41.93
CA ILE A 23 -5.35 27.65 -40.67
C ILE A 23 -6.13 26.59 -39.88
N LEU A 24 -7.08 25.90 -40.51
CA LEU A 24 -7.85 24.85 -39.85
C LEU A 24 -6.97 23.71 -39.33
N LEU A 25 -5.91 23.36 -40.07
CA LEU A 25 -4.98 22.32 -39.68
C LEU A 25 -4.13 22.74 -38.48
N VAL A 26 -3.62 23.97 -38.47
CA VAL A 26 -2.84 24.52 -37.35
C VAL A 26 -3.70 24.67 -36.10
N PHE A 27 -4.90 25.25 -36.22
CA PHE A 27 -5.81 25.39 -35.08
C PHE A 27 -6.33 24.03 -34.60
N GLY A 28 -6.61 23.09 -35.50
CA GLY A 28 -6.95 21.72 -35.16
C GLY A 28 -5.84 21.04 -34.36
N LEU A 29 -4.59 21.15 -34.80
CA LEU A 29 -3.43 20.61 -34.08
C LEU A 29 -3.23 21.29 -32.72
N ALA A 30 -3.45 22.60 -32.62
CA ALA A 30 -3.36 23.33 -31.35
C ALA A 30 -4.46 22.91 -30.36
N ILE A 31 -5.70 22.73 -30.84
CA ILE A 31 -6.82 22.26 -30.01
C ILE A 31 -6.59 20.82 -29.56
N VAL A 32 -6.15 19.93 -30.46
CA VAL A 32 -5.81 18.54 -30.13
C VAL A 32 -4.64 18.50 -29.14
N GLY A 33 -3.58 19.27 -29.39
CA GLY A 33 -2.43 19.39 -28.49
C GLY A 33 -2.81 19.91 -27.11
N TYR A 34 -3.67 20.94 -27.04
CA TYR A 34 -4.20 21.46 -25.78
C TYR A 34 -5.11 20.44 -25.07
N PHE A 35 -5.94 19.70 -25.81
CA PHE A 35 -6.78 18.65 -25.25
C PHE A 35 -5.94 17.50 -24.69
N LEU A 36 -4.93 17.03 -25.44
CA LEU A 36 -3.96 16.03 -24.99
C LEU A 36 -3.16 16.50 -23.77
N TYR A 37 -2.74 17.77 -23.74
CA TYR A 37 -2.03 18.37 -22.61
C TYR A 37 -2.93 18.47 -21.36
N LYS A 38 -4.13 19.02 -21.51
CA LYS A 38 -5.11 19.24 -20.42
C LYS A 38 -5.66 17.93 -19.87
N HIS A 39 -5.85 16.94 -20.74
CA HIS A 39 -6.35 15.61 -20.38
C HIS A 39 -5.23 14.57 -20.26
N ARG A 40 -3.94 14.96 -20.25
CA ARG A 40 -2.83 13.99 -20.12
C ARG A 40 -2.98 13.10 -18.88
N GLY A 41 -3.54 13.63 -17.78
CA GLY A 41 -3.81 12.87 -16.56
C GLY A 41 -5.06 11.99 -16.59
N LYS A 42 -5.92 12.11 -17.61
CA LYS A 42 -7.15 11.30 -17.81
C LYS A 42 -7.04 10.33 -19.00
N LEU A 43 -6.22 10.67 -20.01
CA LEU A 43 -5.90 9.84 -21.18
C LEU A 43 -4.74 8.88 -20.93
N ILE A 44 -3.98 9.10 -19.85
CA ILE A 44 -3.41 7.97 -19.11
C ILE A 44 -4.61 7.25 -18.52
N VAL A 45 -5.20 6.36 -19.32
CA VAL A 45 -5.84 5.16 -18.76
C VAL A 45 -4.86 4.66 -17.70
N THR A 46 -5.38 4.42 -16.51
CA THR A 46 -4.72 3.88 -15.32
C THR A 46 -4.17 2.47 -15.57
N SER A 47 -3.40 2.28 -16.64
CA SER A 47 -2.55 1.13 -16.85
C SER A 47 -1.31 1.32 -16.00
N LYS A 48 -1.32 0.61 -14.88
CA LYS A 48 -0.14 0.15 -14.15
C LYS A 48 0.82 1.27 -13.71
N VAL A 49 0.73 1.64 -12.43
CA VAL A 49 1.98 1.71 -11.67
C VAL A 49 2.49 0.26 -11.61
N GLU A 50 3.10 -0.22 -12.69
CA GLU A 50 4.12 -1.26 -12.62
C GLU A 50 5.38 -0.47 -12.26
N GLY A 51 5.51 -0.12 -10.98
CA GLY A 51 6.86 -0.20 -10.42
C GLY A 51 7.28 -1.67 -10.52
N ASP A 52 8.57 -1.98 -10.48
CA ASP A 52 9.00 -3.37 -10.38
C ASP A 52 8.55 -3.93 -9.01
N PHE A 53 7.28 -4.33 -8.89
CA PHE A 53 6.77 -5.03 -7.72
C PHE A 53 7.39 -6.42 -7.75
N LEU A 54 8.04 -6.81 -6.65
CA LEU A 54 8.45 -8.21 -6.42
C LEU A 54 7.27 -9.18 -6.60
N ALA A 55 6.05 -8.73 -6.31
CA ALA A 55 4.82 -9.48 -6.56
C ALA A 55 3.73 -8.58 -7.17
N THR A 56 3.50 -8.69 -8.48
CA THR A 56 2.28 -8.13 -9.12
C THR A 56 1.13 -9.13 -9.17
N PHE A 57 1.40 -10.42 -8.88
CA PHE A 57 0.44 -11.53 -8.94
C PHE A 57 -0.32 -11.64 -10.28
N THR A 58 0.17 -10.96 -11.33
CA THR A 58 -0.50 -10.85 -12.64
C THR A 58 -0.45 -12.16 -13.43
N ASP A 59 0.51 -13.03 -13.11
CA ASP A 59 0.66 -14.38 -13.66
C ASP A 59 -0.16 -15.44 -12.91
N GLY A 60 -0.96 -15.02 -11.92
CA GLY A 60 -1.78 -15.92 -11.11
C GLY A 60 -0.99 -16.72 -10.08
N LYS A 61 0.28 -16.39 -9.82
CA LYS A 61 1.15 -17.15 -8.92
C LYS A 61 1.69 -16.30 -7.79
N ILE A 62 2.03 -16.96 -6.69
CA ILE A 62 2.78 -16.37 -5.59
C ILE A 62 4.27 -16.47 -5.96
N PRO A 63 5.02 -15.35 -6.00
CA PRO A 63 6.46 -15.40 -6.25
C PRO A 63 7.18 -16.29 -5.23
N PRO A 64 8.22 -17.03 -5.62
CA PRO A 64 8.93 -17.95 -4.73
C PRO A 64 9.57 -17.26 -3.52
N GLU A 65 9.79 -15.94 -3.56
CA GLU A 65 10.32 -15.12 -2.47
C GLU A 65 9.27 -14.79 -1.40
N ILE A 66 7.98 -14.95 -1.70
CA ILE A 66 6.90 -14.78 -0.73
C ILE A 66 6.58 -16.15 -0.10
N GLY A 67 6.58 -16.20 1.22
CA GLY A 67 6.05 -17.33 1.98
C GLY A 67 4.71 -16.99 2.62
N ILE A 68 3.87 -18.00 2.84
CA ILE A 68 2.57 -17.88 3.49
C ILE A 68 2.48 -18.91 4.62
N ILE A 69 2.04 -18.48 5.80
CA ILE A 69 1.61 -19.34 6.91
C ILE A 69 0.14 -19.05 7.18
N THR A 70 -0.66 -20.11 7.33
CA THR A 70 -2.08 -20.02 7.65
C THR A 70 -2.42 -20.87 8.87
N SER A 71 -3.50 -20.50 9.54
CA SER A 71 -4.12 -21.29 10.62
C SER A 71 -5.64 -21.36 10.45
N GLY A 72 -6.25 -22.34 11.14
CA GLY A 72 -7.70 -22.51 11.17
C GLY A 72 -8.25 -22.91 9.80
N GLY A 73 -9.32 -22.25 9.39
CA GLY A 73 -9.94 -22.42 8.08
C GLY A 73 -9.48 -21.42 7.03
N THR A 74 -8.37 -20.70 7.28
CA THR A 74 -7.90 -19.65 6.38
C THR A 74 -7.53 -20.22 5.02
N LYS A 75 -8.11 -19.64 3.96
CA LYS A 75 -7.79 -19.96 2.57
C LYS A 75 -7.13 -18.78 1.91
N TYR A 76 -6.34 -19.03 0.88
CA TYR A 76 -5.81 -17.98 0.04
C TYR A 76 -5.91 -18.37 -1.43
N SER A 77 -5.96 -17.35 -2.29
CA SER A 77 -5.97 -17.52 -3.74
C SER A 77 -5.28 -16.34 -4.41
N VAL A 78 -4.84 -16.53 -5.66
CA VAL A 78 -4.35 -15.45 -6.49
C VAL A 78 -5.29 -15.27 -7.68
N ALA A 79 -5.85 -14.07 -7.82
CA ALA A 79 -6.74 -13.72 -8.92
C ALA A 79 -6.61 -12.23 -9.25
N ASP A 80 -6.72 -11.87 -10.53
CA ASP A 80 -6.75 -10.48 -10.99
C ASP A 80 -5.62 -9.59 -10.46
N GLY A 81 -4.40 -10.16 -10.39
CA GLY A 81 -3.23 -9.44 -9.89
C GLY A 81 -3.25 -9.21 -8.38
N LYS A 82 -3.95 -10.03 -7.60
CA LYS A 82 -4.16 -9.87 -6.16
C LYS A 82 -3.94 -11.18 -5.41
N LEU A 83 -3.29 -11.13 -4.26
CA LEU A 83 -3.29 -12.21 -3.28
C LEU A 83 -4.44 -11.97 -2.31
N PHE A 84 -5.39 -12.91 -2.29
CA PHE A 84 -6.59 -12.86 -1.46
C PHE A 84 -6.48 -13.83 -0.29
N PHE A 85 -6.87 -13.41 0.90
CA PHE A 85 -7.06 -14.29 2.06
C PHE A 85 -8.50 -14.23 2.56
N ASP A 86 -9.11 -15.40 2.73
CA ASP A 86 -10.42 -15.59 3.36
C ASP A 86 -10.23 -16.25 4.72
N GLN A 87 -10.60 -15.52 5.77
CA GLN A 87 -10.47 -15.94 7.15
C GLN A 87 -11.82 -16.31 7.78
N SER A 88 -12.91 -16.43 7.02
CA SER A 88 -14.27 -16.70 7.54
C SER A 88 -14.45 -18.10 8.16
N GLY A 89 -13.47 -19.00 8.05
CA GLY A 89 -13.63 -20.41 8.40
C GLY A 89 -13.71 -20.73 9.91
N SER A 90 -13.15 -19.88 10.79
CA SER A 90 -13.18 -20.07 12.25
C SER A 90 -12.59 -18.89 13.04
N ARG A 91 -12.79 -18.87 14.36
CA ARG A 91 -12.14 -17.92 15.29
C ARG A 91 -10.61 -18.08 15.45
N HIS A 92 -10.04 -19.09 14.79
CA HIS A 92 -8.60 -19.37 14.81
C HIS A 92 -7.95 -19.13 13.44
N CYS A 93 -8.70 -18.51 12.52
CA CYS A 93 -8.17 -18.10 11.24
C CYS A 93 -7.18 -16.98 11.43
N ALA A 94 -5.99 -17.17 10.88
CA ALA A 94 -4.89 -16.24 10.93
C ALA A 94 -4.03 -16.51 9.70
N HIS A 95 -3.37 -15.47 9.21
CA HIS A 95 -2.39 -15.62 8.15
C HIS A 95 -1.22 -14.67 8.35
N MET A 96 -0.08 -15.09 7.82
CA MET A 96 1.08 -14.24 7.66
C MET A 96 1.63 -14.51 6.28
N TRP A 97 1.76 -13.46 5.47
CA TRP A 97 2.71 -13.49 4.37
C TRP A 97 4.04 -12.89 4.84
N TYR A 98 5.14 -13.35 4.26
CA TYR A 98 6.48 -12.84 4.58
C TYR A 98 7.37 -12.87 3.35
N TYR A 99 8.26 -11.88 3.25
CA TYR A 99 9.34 -11.87 2.28
C TYR A 99 10.54 -12.64 2.83
N LYS A 100 10.90 -13.73 2.14
CA LYS A 100 11.93 -14.71 2.58
C LYS A 100 13.32 -14.10 2.66
N THR A 101 13.62 -13.12 1.81
CA THR A 101 14.94 -12.48 1.77
C THR A 101 15.01 -11.39 2.86
N PRO A 102 16.05 -11.38 3.71
CA PRO A 102 16.28 -10.28 4.64
C PRO A 102 16.35 -8.92 3.93
N LEU A 103 15.85 -7.89 4.58
CA LEU A 103 15.98 -6.51 4.16
C LEU A 103 17.40 -6.01 4.43
N ASP A 104 18.04 -5.49 3.39
CA ASP A 104 19.39 -4.93 3.48
C ASP A 104 19.35 -3.52 4.11
N LEU A 105 19.58 -3.47 5.42
CA LEU A 105 19.68 -2.22 6.17
C LEU A 105 20.93 -1.40 5.84
N SER A 106 21.88 -1.89 5.05
CA SER A 106 23.05 -1.09 4.64
C SER A 106 22.73 -0.09 3.52
N ARG A 107 21.54 -0.19 2.93
CA ARG A 107 21.09 0.62 1.80
C ARG A 107 19.75 1.30 2.08
N ASN A 108 19.44 2.31 1.27
CA ASN A 108 18.09 2.86 1.26
C ASN A 108 17.13 1.89 0.58
N PHE A 109 15.90 1.80 1.10
CA PHE A 109 14.83 1.02 0.47
C PHE A 109 13.45 1.59 0.78
N VAL A 110 12.50 1.25 -0.08
CA VAL A 110 11.07 1.46 0.12
C VAL A 110 10.39 0.10 0.08
N ALA A 111 9.79 -0.30 1.20
CA ALA A 111 8.88 -1.43 1.24
C ALA A 111 7.45 -0.91 1.17
N ARG A 112 6.63 -1.46 0.28
CA ARG A 112 5.28 -1.01 -0.01
C ARG A 112 4.32 -2.20 0.00
N VAL A 113 3.16 -1.99 0.62
CA VAL A 113 2.02 -2.89 0.47
C VAL A 113 0.79 -2.07 0.13
N ARG A 114 0.09 -2.46 -0.94
CA ARG A 114 -1.24 -1.94 -1.23
C ARG A 114 -2.26 -2.97 -0.76
N VAL A 115 -3.10 -2.57 0.19
CA VAL A 115 -3.99 -3.45 0.92
C VAL A 115 -5.43 -2.97 0.89
N LYS A 116 -6.38 -3.90 0.90
CA LYS A 116 -7.80 -3.67 1.16
C LYS A 116 -8.30 -4.74 2.13
N THR A 117 -9.17 -4.34 3.05
CA THR A 117 -10.03 -5.27 3.81
C THR A 117 -11.47 -5.10 3.34
N ALA A 118 -12.15 -6.21 2.99
CA ALA A 118 -13.53 -6.17 2.49
C ALA A 118 -14.59 -6.39 3.57
N ASN A 119 -14.22 -6.90 4.75
CA ASN A 119 -15.16 -7.14 5.83
C ASN A 119 -14.78 -6.37 7.10
N TYR A 120 -15.80 -6.12 7.91
CA TYR A 120 -15.67 -5.58 9.24
C TYR A 120 -15.15 -6.66 10.18
N VAL A 121 -14.06 -6.40 10.89
CA VAL A 121 -13.55 -7.34 11.91
C VAL A 121 -14.66 -7.54 12.95
N VAL A 122 -15.26 -8.71 13.09
CA VAL A 122 -16.43 -8.87 13.99
C VAL A 122 -16.04 -8.86 15.49
N SER A 123 -14.79 -8.52 15.84
CA SER A 123 -14.23 -8.69 17.18
C SER A 123 -13.78 -7.40 17.86
N ALA A 124 -13.89 -7.38 19.20
CA ALA A 124 -13.69 -6.22 20.06
C ALA A 124 -12.23 -5.80 20.30
N ARG A 125 -11.22 -6.51 19.76
CA ARG A 125 -9.79 -6.18 19.97
C ARG A 125 -8.96 -6.49 18.70
N GLN A 126 -7.98 -5.61 18.43
CA GLN A 126 -6.89 -5.62 17.42
C GLN A 126 -6.48 -6.99 16.83
N ALA A 127 -5.90 -7.13 15.64
CA ALA A 127 -5.47 -6.18 14.60
C ALA A 127 -5.04 -6.96 13.34
N SER A 128 -5.26 -6.37 12.18
CA SER A 128 -4.47 -6.68 10.99
C SER A 128 -3.15 -5.93 11.05
N GLN A 129 -2.06 -6.61 10.71
CA GLN A 129 -0.72 -6.02 10.64
C GLN A 129 -0.33 -5.95 9.17
N SER A 130 -1.06 -5.14 8.40
CA SER A 130 -0.98 -5.12 6.94
C SER A 130 0.41 -4.83 6.36
N LEU A 131 1.27 -4.12 7.10
CA LEU A 131 2.69 -3.98 6.74
C LEU A 131 3.57 -3.91 7.99
N THR A 132 4.49 -4.86 8.12
CA THR A 132 5.27 -5.08 9.33
C THR A 132 6.74 -5.34 9.04
N LEU A 133 7.58 -4.78 9.92
CA LEU A 133 9.00 -5.09 10.07
C LEU A 133 9.18 -6.15 11.17
N TYR A 134 9.72 -7.30 10.79
CA TYR A 134 9.80 -8.50 11.62
C TYR A 134 11.26 -8.94 11.79
N ALA A 135 11.73 -9.16 13.02
CA ALA A 135 13.10 -9.57 13.29
C ALA A 135 13.20 -11.04 13.73
N THR A 136 13.97 -11.85 12.99
CA THR A 136 14.17 -13.28 13.25
C THR A 136 15.63 -13.70 13.08
N LYS A 137 16.08 -14.70 13.83
CA LYS A 137 17.49 -15.15 13.85
C LYS A 137 17.81 -16.25 12.83
N LYS A 138 16.79 -16.85 12.21
CA LYS A 138 16.91 -18.04 11.34
C LYS A 138 15.82 -18.11 10.27
N GLY A 139 15.23 -16.98 9.87
CA GLY A 139 14.07 -16.98 8.97
C GLY A 139 12.88 -17.77 9.53
N GLN A 140 12.75 -17.84 10.86
CA GLN A 140 11.63 -18.51 11.52
C GLN A 140 10.48 -17.51 11.66
N PHE A 141 9.32 -17.92 11.18
CA PHE A 141 8.09 -17.15 11.19
C PHE A 141 7.00 -17.98 11.87
N SER A 142 6.17 -17.34 12.69
CA SER A 142 5.10 -18.01 13.42
C SER A 142 3.89 -17.10 13.59
N LEU A 143 2.72 -17.73 13.62
CA LEU A 143 1.49 -17.10 14.07
C LEU A 143 1.45 -17.12 15.60
N TYR A 144 0.76 -16.14 16.19
CA TYR A 144 0.82 -15.85 17.61
C TYR A 144 -0.47 -16.17 18.34
N SER A 145 -0.38 -16.99 19.37
CA SER A 145 -1.45 -17.17 20.36
C SER A 145 -1.25 -16.18 21.51
N GLY A 146 -1.78 -14.97 21.43
CA GLY A 146 -1.63 -14.00 22.54
C GLY A 146 -2.25 -12.63 22.28
N GLY A 147 -2.49 -11.86 23.36
CA GLY A 147 -3.06 -10.51 23.30
C GLY A 147 -2.03 -9.37 23.32
N GLY A 148 -0.73 -9.71 23.28
CA GLY A 148 0.37 -8.76 23.19
C GLY A 148 1.17 -9.01 21.92
N ALA A 149 1.81 -7.96 21.42
CA ALA A 149 2.62 -8.11 20.23
C ALA A 149 3.92 -8.85 20.53
N PRO A 150 4.33 -9.77 19.65
CA PRO A 150 5.52 -10.58 19.83
C PRO A 150 6.76 -9.69 19.80
N LEU A 151 7.84 -10.13 20.44
CA LEU A 151 9.10 -9.38 20.46
C LEU A 151 9.75 -9.31 19.06
N GLU A 152 9.42 -10.27 18.19
CA GLU A 152 9.78 -10.33 16.78
C GLU A 152 9.14 -9.19 15.98
N TRP A 153 8.00 -8.66 16.42
CA TRP A 153 7.40 -7.47 15.84
C TRP A 153 8.23 -6.26 16.24
N LEU A 154 8.91 -5.62 15.28
CA LEU A 154 9.67 -4.41 15.56
C LEU A 154 8.80 -3.18 15.41
N ALA A 155 8.20 -3.04 14.24
CA ALA A 155 7.33 -1.92 13.91
C ALA A 155 6.35 -2.33 12.82
N GLY A 156 5.18 -1.69 12.75
CA GLY A 156 4.25 -1.94 11.67
C GLY A 156 3.11 -0.94 11.62
N MET A 157 2.43 -0.96 10.47
CA MET A 157 1.19 -0.26 10.18
C MET A 157 0.04 -1.26 10.16
N GLN A 158 -1.07 -0.87 10.77
CA GLN A 158 -2.24 -1.70 10.96
C GLN A 158 -3.46 -1.08 10.28
N LEU A 159 -4.31 -1.94 9.71
CA LEU A 159 -5.60 -1.56 9.13
C LEU A 159 -6.73 -2.37 9.83
N GLY A 160 -6.96 -2.14 11.12
CA GLY A 160 -7.86 -2.97 11.91
C GLY A 160 -9.10 -2.22 12.38
N GLY A 161 -10.22 -2.91 12.56
CA GLY A 161 -11.37 -2.31 13.25
C GLY A 161 -12.67 -3.05 13.01
N GLY A 162 -13.59 -2.99 13.99
CA GLY A 162 -14.66 -3.97 14.09
C GLY A 162 -16.03 -3.49 14.53
N GLU A 163 -17.08 -4.17 14.02
CA GLU A 163 -18.48 -3.97 14.43
C GLU A 163 -18.68 -4.46 15.87
N GLY A 164 -19.28 -3.62 16.71
CA GLY A 164 -19.51 -3.88 18.13
C GLY A 164 -18.29 -3.70 19.06
N GLY A 165 -17.09 -3.44 18.52
CA GLY A 165 -15.85 -3.21 19.27
C GLY A 165 -15.59 -1.75 19.66
N TRP A 166 -14.50 -1.50 20.40
CA TRP A 166 -14.04 -0.20 20.92
C TRP A 166 -13.96 0.97 19.90
N HIS A 167 -14.10 0.71 18.59
CA HIS A 167 -14.02 1.69 17.50
C HIS A 167 -15.33 1.88 16.72
N GLY A 168 -16.43 1.24 17.14
CA GLY A 168 -17.78 1.49 16.62
C GLY A 168 -17.98 1.09 15.15
N GLY A 169 -17.46 -0.06 14.72
CA GLY A 169 -17.71 -0.58 13.35
C GLY A 169 -16.84 0.05 12.26
N LYS A 170 -15.76 0.75 12.61
CA LYS A 170 -14.91 1.44 11.63
C LYS A 170 -13.58 0.73 11.47
N THR A 171 -13.10 0.61 10.23
CA THR A 171 -11.70 0.31 9.91
C THR A 171 -10.83 1.47 10.38
N MET A 172 -9.74 1.18 11.08
CA MET A 172 -8.82 2.17 11.66
C MET A 172 -7.39 1.95 11.19
N LEU A 173 -6.67 3.04 11.04
CA LEU A 173 -5.23 3.10 10.83
C LEU A 173 -4.53 3.26 12.18
N ASP A 174 -3.47 2.49 12.40
CA ASP A 174 -2.56 2.59 13.55
C ASP A 174 -1.11 2.33 13.06
N ALA A 175 -0.12 2.86 13.76
CA ALA A 175 1.26 2.44 13.66
C ALA A 175 1.94 2.36 15.03
N GLY A 176 2.77 1.34 15.19
CA GLY A 176 3.56 1.14 16.40
C GLY A 176 4.99 0.69 16.10
N CYS A 177 5.87 0.95 17.06
CA CYS A 177 7.22 0.42 17.19
C CYS A 177 7.30 -0.32 18.54
N SER A 178 6.87 -1.57 18.58
CA SER A 178 6.87 -2.41 19.78
C SER A 178 8.26 -2.87 20.20
N GLY A 179 9.11 -3.18 19.22
CA GLY A 179 10.46 -3.69 19.44
C GLY A 179 11.48 -2.57 19.68
N SER A 180 11.05 -1.31 19.72
CA SER A 180 11.92 -0.20 20.11
C SER A 180 11.97 -0.05 21.64
N VAL A 181 13.05 0.54 22.16
CA VAL A 181 13.16 0.89 23.59
C VAL A 181 13.27 2.42 23.74
N PRO A 182 12.26 3.09 24.33
CA PRO A 182 10.95 2.55 24.72
C PRO A 182 10.06 2.22 23.51
N GLY A 183 9.07 1.35 23.73
CA GLY A 183 8.02 1.08 22.74
C GLY A 183 7.19 2.33 22.47
N ALA A 184 6.78 2.53 21.21
CA ALA A 184 6.10 3.75 20.80
C ALA A 184 4.89 3.51 19.88
N SER A 185 3.87 4.35 20.00
CA SER A 185 2.72 4.43 19.10
C SER A 185 2.71 5.77 18.39
N TRP A 186 2.16 5.82 17.18
CA TRP A 186 2.03 7.08 16.46
C TRP A 186 0.82 7.87 16.98
N ASP A 187 1.06 9.10 17.46
CA ASP A 187 0.02 10.07 17.81
C ASP A 187 -0.26 10.95 16.60
N PHE A 188 -1.39 10.69 15.95
CA PHE A 188 -1.86 11.41 14.78
C PHE A 188 -2.41 12.81 15.10
N SER A 189 -2.63 13.17 16.38
CA SER A 189 -3.04 14.53 16.75
C SER A 189 -1.84 15.46 16.91
N LYS A 190 -0.69 14.90 17.31
CA LYS A 190 0.56 15.64 17.56
C LYS A 190 1.63 15.42 16.51
N ASP A 191 1.38 14.56 15.53
CA ASP A 191 2.36 14.09 14.55
C ASP A 191 3.69 13.70 15.23
N SER A 192 3.60 12.80 16.22
CA SER A 192 4.74 12.40 17.03
C SER A 192 4.66 10.97 17.52
N TRP A 193 5.81 10.38 17.82
CA TRP A 193 5.89 9.12 18.52
C TRP A 193 5.65 9.36 20.01
N THR A 194 4.66 8.69 20.58
CA THR A 194 4.39 8.68 22.02
C THR A 194 4.71 7.33 22.62
N SER A 195 5.11 7.29 23.88
CA SER A 195 5.42 6.02 24.55
C SER A 195 4.17 5.15 24.73
N TRP A 196 4.36 3.84 24.75
CA TRP A 196 3.29 2.86 25.00
C TRP A 196 2.66 2.90 26.40
N ASN A 197 3.11 3.81 27.26
CA ASN A 197 2.53 4.00 28.60
C ASN A 197 1.11 4.59 28.53
N ARG A 198 0.64 4.97 27.33
CA ARG A 198 -0.75 5.40 27.09
C ARG A 198 -1.60 4.25 26.58
N PRO A 199 -2.88 4.15 26.99
CA PRO A 199 -3.82 3.23 26.37
C PRO A 199 -3.85 3.48 24.84
N ARG A 200 -3.60 2.44 24.05
CA ARG A 200 -3.67 2.46 22.56
C ARG A 200 -5.00 2.95 21.97
N LEU A 201 -6.02 3.07 22.83
CA LEU A 201 -7.41 3.38 22.50
C LEU A 201 -7.72 4.86 22.57
N GLU A 202 -6.74 5.70 22.91
CA GLU A 202 -6.89 7.14 22.77
C GLU A 202 -7.20 7.47 21.31
N LYS A 203 -8.26 8.25 21.06
CA LYS A 203 -8.70 8.66 19.71
C LYS A 203 -7.60 9.31 18.87
N ASP A 204 -6.53 9.76 19.52
CA ASP A 204 -5.38 10.40 18.89
C ASP A 204 -4.38 9.40 18.30
N LEU A 205 -4.42 8.13 18.70
CA LEU A 205 -3.49 7.07 18.24
C LEU A 205 -4.02 6.27 17.05
N ILE A 206 -5.25 6.56 16.62
CA ILE A 206 -5.92 5.84 15.54
C ILE A 206 -6.65 6.82 14.60
N ARG A 207 -6.81 6.45 13.34
CA ARG A 207 -7.57 7.26 12.36
C ARG A 207 -8.55 6.39 11.57
N PRO A 208 -9.83 6.79 11.46
CA PRO A 208 -10.80 6.02 10.68
C PRO A 208 -10.42 6.04 9.19
N TYR A 209 -10.64 4.91 8.53
CA TYR A 209 -10.51 4.75 7.09
C TYR A 209 -11.73 4.02 6.53
N LYS A 210 -12.01 4.23 5.25
CA LYS A 210 -13.16 3.59 4.60
C LYS A 210 -12.83 2.12 4.37
N ALA A 211 -13.73 1.23 4.82
CA ALA A 211 -13.66 -0.19 4.47
C ALA A 211 -13.73 -0.38 2.95
N GLU A 212 -13.33 -1.56 2.47
CA GLU A 212 -13.37 -1.93 1.06
C GLU A 212 -12.60 -1.01 0.10
N THR A 213 -11.75 -0.14 0.63
CA THR A 213 -11.00 0.85 -0.14
C THR A 213 -9.52 0.50 -0.04
N PHE A 214 -8.82 0.56 -1.18
CA PHE A 214 -7.39 0.31 -1.20
C PHE A 214 -6.64 1.45 -0.50
N ILE A 215 -5.69 1.08 0.35
CA ILE A 215 -4.71 1.99 0.94
C ILE A 215 -3.31 1.46 0.63
N THR A 216 -2.36 2.37 0.43
CA THR A 216 -0.95 2.00 0.26
C THR A 216 -0.18 2.36 1.52
N LEU A 217 0.52 1.39 2.07
CA LEU A 217 1.39 1.50 3.23
C LEU A 217 2.83 1.44 2.75
N GLU A 218 3.66 2.39 3.14
CA GLU A 218 5.09 2.42 2.79
C GLU A 218 5.98 2.54 4.02
N VAL A 219 7.06 1.78 4.06
CA VAL A 219 8.21 1.97 4.94
C VAL A 219 9.36 2.47 4.09
N HIS A 220 9.80 3.69 4.36
CA HIS A 220 10.96 4.31 3.72
C HIS A 220 12.13 4.22 4.69
N SER A 221 13.15 3.46 4.31
CA SER A 221 14.32 3.18 5.13
C SER A 221 15.58 3.76 4.53
N THR A 222 16.46 4.17 5.43
CA THR A 222 17.86 4.53 5.21
C THR A 222 18.71 3.68 6.15
N PRO A 223 20.05 3.64 5.99
CA PRO A 223 20.89 2.86 6.88
C PRO A 223 20.83 3.23 8.36
N LYS A 224 20.35 4.44 8.69
CA LYS A 224 20.28 4.92 10.07
C LYS A 224 18.87 4.95 10.64
N SER A 225 17.85 5.04 9.78
CA SER A 225 16.49 5.36 10.22
C SER A 225 15.45 4.98 9.19
N PHE A 226 14.20 4.87 9.61
CA PHE A 226 13.06 4.72 8.72
C PHE A 226 11.91 5.62 9.13
N PHE A 227 10.95 5.82 8.24
CA PHE A 227 9.63 6.38 8.54
C PHE A 227 8.54 5.61 7.80
N MET A 228 7.30 5.75 8.26
CA MET A 228 6.13 5.13 7.68
C MET A 228 5.25 6.17 6.99
N ARG A 229 4.55 5.76 5.93
CA ARG A 229 3.69 6.63 5.13
C ARG A 229 2.45 5.89 4.67
N TRP A 230 1.32 6.59 4.69
CA TRP A 230 0.04 6.11 4.16
C TRP A 230 -0.33 6.95 2.96
N LEU A 231 -0.72 6.28 1.87
CA LEU A 231 -1.29 6.89 0.67
C LEU A 231 -2.70 6.38 0.48
N ASP A 232 -3.61 7.26 0.06
CA ASP A 232 -4.96 6.87 -0.32
C ASP A 232 -4.99 6.03 -1.60
N GLU A 233 -6.19 5.65 -2.05
CA GLU A 233 -6.39 4.83 -3.25
C GLU A 233 -5.81 5.44 -4.54
N ASN A 234 -5.62 6.76 -4.55
CA ASN A 234 -5.09 7.53 -5.67
C ASN A 234 -3.59 7.82 -5.52
N GLY A 235 -2.94 7.30 -4.47
CA GLY A 235 -1.53 7.54 -4.18
C GLY A 235 -1.23 8.89 -3.53
N LYS A 236 -2.25 9.66 -3.12
CA LYS A 236 -2.04 10.92 -2.39
C LYS A 236 -1.66 10.62 -0.95
N GLN A 237 -0.61 11.26 -0.46
CA GLN A 237 -0.19 11.12 0.93
C GLN A 237 -1.28 11.57 1.90
N MET A 238 -1.65 10.68 2.81
CA MET A 238 -2.54 10.95 3.93
C MET A 238 -1.76 11.29 5.19
N TYR A 239 -0.82 10.42 5.56
CA TYR A 239 -0.05 10.52 6.80
C TYR A 239 1.41 10.14 6.56
N LYS A 240 2.30 10.71 7.38
CA LYS A 240 3.73 10.41 7.38
C LYS A 240 4.26 10.51 8.81
N THR A 241 4.94 9.47 9.28
CA THR A 241 5.54 9.50 10.62
C THR A 241 6.83 10.32 10.64
N LYS A 242 7.21 10.75 11.84
CA LYS A 242 8.61 11.13 12.11
C LYS A 242 9.51 9.89 12.02
N LYS A 243 10.80 10.12 11.77
CA LYS A 243 11.79 9.05 11.66
C LYS A 243 11.98 8.34 13.00
N LYS A 244 12.26 7.03 12.93
CA LYS A 244 12.75 6.19 14.02
C LYS A 244 14.14 5.69 13.68
N SER A 245 15.02 5.61 14.67
CA SER A 245 16.39 5.14 14.45
C SER A 245 16.43 3.62 14.52
N TRP A 246 17.20 2.97 13.64
CA TRP A 246 17.45 1.54 13.76
C TRP A 246 18.17 1.19 15.06
N SER A 247 18.92 2.14 15.63
CA SER A 247 19.55 2.00 16.95
C SER A 247 18.55 1.89 18.10
N ASP A 248 17.27 2.18 17.88
CA ASP A 248 16.25 2.08 18.94
C ASP A 248 15.77 0.64 19.14
N PHE A 249 16.15 -0.29 18.24
CA PHE A 249 15.66 -1.67 18.19
C PHE A 249 16.76 -2.66 18.60
N PRO A 250 16.70 -3.24 19.82
CA PRO A 250 17.74 -4.14 20.33
C PRO A 250 17.97 -5.37 19.45
N ARG A 251 16.91 -5.95 18.88
CA ARG A 251 17.04 -7.14 18.01
C ARG A 251 17.91 -6.89 16.78
N ILE A 252 17.86 -5.69 16.21
CA ILE A 252 18.74 -5.32 15.09
C ILE A 252 20.20 -5.26 15.57
N LYS A 253 20.46 -4.72 16.76
CA LYS A 253 21.80 -4.71 17.37
C LYS A 253 22.31 -6.12 17.68
N ASP A 254 21.41 -7.02 18.07
CA ASP A 254 21.71 -8.41 18.39
C ASP A 254 21.88 -9.31 17.14
N GLY A 255 21.91 -8.71 15.93
CA GLY A 255 22.17 -9.39 14.67
C GLY A 255 21.00 -10.22 14.14
N TYR A 256 19.76 -9.88 14.49
CA TYR A 256 18.58 -10.52 13.88
C TYR A 256 18.39 -9.99 12.47
N ASP A 257 18.04 -10.88 11.55
CA ASP A 257 17.63 -10.52 10.20
C ASP A 257 16.28 -9.81 10.25
N LEU A 258 16.17 -8.73 9.48
CA LEU A 258 14.93 -7.98 9.33
C LEU A 258 14.18 -8.48 8.10
N HIS A 259 12.90 -8.77 8.23
CA HIS A 259 12.04 -9.22 7.16
C HIS A 259 10.80 -8.34 7.04
N LEU A 260 10.23 -8.31 5.84
CA LEU A 260 8.92 -7.75 5.59
C LEU A 260 7.85 -8.81 5.80
N THR A 261 6.82 -8.48 6.56
CA THR A 261 5.66 -9.37 6.76
C THR A 261 4.36 -8.58 6.74
N GLY A 262 3.25 -9.29 6.62
CA GLY A 262 1.94 -8.72 6.87
C GLY A 262 0.86 -9.78 7.04
N GLY A 263 -0.36 -9.31 7.28
CA GLY A 263 -1.54 -10.15 7.53
C GLY A 263 -2.03 -10.08 8.98
N GLU A 264 -3.01 -10.93 9.30
CA GLU A 264 -3.53 -11.09 10.66
C GLU A 264 -2.81 -12.24 11.36
N MET A 265 -1.73 -11.92 12.08
CA MET A 265 -0.81 -12.93 12.63
C MET A 265 -1.31 -13.61 13.90
N TYR A 266 -2.48 -13.25 14.44
CA TYR A 266 -2.94 -13.72 15.75
C TYR A 266 -3.99 -14.84 15.66
N LEU A 267 -3.73 -15.96 16.35
CA LEU A 267 -4.50 -17.21 16.29
C LEU A 267 -5.85 -17.21 17.03
N ASN A 268 -6.20 -16.13 17.75
CA ASN A 268 -7.35 -16.09 18.65
C ASN A 268 -8.29 -14.91 18.39
N TYR A 269 -8.23 -14.32 17.19
CA TYR A 269 -9.08 -13.20 16.80
C TYR A 269 -10.02 -13.65 15.68
N CYS A 270 -11.27 -13.21 15.77
CA CYS A 270 -12.38 -13.81 15.03
C CYS A 270 -12.27 -13.55 13.54
N GLY A 271 -12.26 -14.64 12.77
CA GLY A 271 -12.11 -14.63 11.33
C GLY A 271 -13.40 -14.32 10.59
N ASN A 272 -13.48 -13.12 10.05
CA ASN A 272 -14.43 -12.74 9.02
C ASN A 272 -13.82 -11.76 8.02
N ASP A 273 -12.49 -11.74 7.87
CA ASP A 273 -11.86 -10.75 7.01
C ASP A 273 -11.53 -11.32 5.63
N GLU A 274 -11.70 -10.46 4.62
CA GLU A 274 -11.19 -10.64 3.27
C GLU A 274 -10.05 -9.65 3.07
N TRP A 275 -8.83 -10.17 2.88
CA TRP A 275 -7.64 -9.36 2.65
C TRP A 275 -7.20 -9.44 1.21
N VAL A 276 -6.84 -8.29 0.65
CA VAL A 276 -6.10 -8.22 -0.61
C VAL A 276 -4.78 -7.54 -0.34
N ASP A 277 -3.66 -8.21 -0.57
CA ASP A 277 -2.31 -7.66 -0.41
C ASP A 277 -1.54 -7.65 -1.74
N LEU A 278 -0.91 -6.51 -2.05
CA LEU A 278 0.00 -6.32 -3.18
C LEU A 278 1.34 -5.83 -2.65
N ILE A 279 2.42 -6.57 -2.89
CA ILE A 279 3.67 -6.42 -2.13
C ILE A 279 4.81 -5.99 -3.06
N GLN A 280 5.55 -4.96 -2.66
CA GLN A 280 6.76 -4.49 -3.34
C GLN A 280 7.84 -4.12 -2.33
N ILE A 281 9.10 -4.40 -2.68
CA ILE A 281 10.28 -3.85 -2.02
C ILE A 281 11.20 -3.34 -3.12
N GLU A 282 11.60 -2.09 -3.02
CA GLU A 282 12.47 -1.41 -3.97
C GLU A 282 13.69 -0.86 -3.22
N TYR A 283 14.90 -1.19 -3.67
CA TYR A 283 16.12 -0.59 -3.15
C TYR A 283 16.51 0.60 -4.01
N GLU A 284 16.81 1.74 -3.37
CA GLU A 284 17.30 2.89 -4.11
C GLU A 284 18.71 2.57 -4.66
N ARG A 285 18.96 2.98 -5.91
CA ARG A 285 20.24 2.80 -6.60
C ARG A 285 21.30 3.74 -6.07
#